data_AF-A0AAD7NKJ7-F1
#
_entry.id   AF-A0AAD7NKJ7-F1
#
_cell.length_a   1.000
_cell.length_b   1.000
_cell.length_c   1.000
_cell.angle_alpha   90.00
_cell.angle_beta   90.00
_cell.angle_gamma   90.00
#
_symmetry.space_group_name_H-M   'P 1'
#
loop_
_entity.id
_entity.type
_entity.pdbx_description
1 polymer ?
#
loop_
_entity_poly.entity_id
_entity_poly.type
_entity_poly.pdbx_seq_one_letter_code
_entity_poly.pdbx_strand_id
1 'polypeptide(L)'
;MLRIPSRSWWFWSVYDGHVGGQMSWILRQKLLPDLHQALEPLYSKSERPPTESVHRVIKETFLALDDEMVNKSANILLDAPEDAPLKTVAASVLMGAHAGSCALVSFYEASLRRLHVSVVGDSRAILGRRRGESADGKTIYDVHVLSVDQTGKNEAEVARLTAEHPGEALFNDRGRFLGWGITRAFGNGVMKWSKELQEFLQEKCLGDKPRATLLTPPYFTALPEITTTVVQPGDFMVMASDGLWDCLTNEEVVGVVGAWLGRKKGDAPVIERVDLPVVLTDDKTHYPHWNVKKQFVVNSNVVDGNDVAHILALNALGGADKDLVGGLVGLLPPRARQFRDDMSVIVVFFE
;
A
#
# COMPACT_ATOMS: atom_id res chain seq x y z
N MET A 1 37.56 16.62 -15.57
CA MET A 1 36.13 16.87 -15.88
C MET A 1 35.35 15.68 -15.34
N LEU A 2 34.90 15.75 -14.08
CA LEU A 2 34.18 14.66 -13.42
C LEU A 2 32.75 14.63 -13.98
N ARG A 3 32.48 13.70 -14.91
CA ARG A 3 31.09 13.35 -15.23
C ARG A 3 30.53 12.62 -14.01
N ILE A 4 29.76 13.32 -13.20
CA ILE A 4 28.74 12.69 -12.36
C ILE A 4 27.67 12.23 -13.34
N PRO A 5 27.44 10.93 -13.60
CA PRO A 5 26.21 10.53 -14.24
C PRO A 5 25.11 10.89 -13.24
N SER A 6 24.23 11.81 -13.59
CA SER A 6 23.09 12.22 -12.77
C SER A 6 22.15 11.02 -12.59
N ARG A 7 22.44 10.17 -11.61
CA ARG A 7 21.59 9.06 -11.18
C ARG A 7 20.49 9.63 -10.31
N SER A 8 19.44 10.14 -10.95
CA SER A 8 18.28 10.63 -10.22
C SER A 8 17.34 9.45 -9.95
N TRP A 9 17.53 8.80 -8.81
CA TRP A 9 16.58 7.83 -8.28
C TRP A 9 15.55 8.56 -7.43
N TRP A 10 14.31 8.11 -7.54
CA TRP A 10 13.24 8.59 -6.69
C TRP A 10 12.51 7.40 -6.08
N PHE A 11 12.22 7.53 -4.79
CA PHE A 11 11.47 6.54 -4.03
C PHE A 11 10.26 7.19 -3.39
N TRP A 12 9.14 6.50 -3.47
CA TRP A 12 7.91 6.85 -2.75
C TRP A 12 7.35 5.60 -2.10
N SER A 13 6.69 5.77 -0.96
CA SER A 13 6.13 4.63 -0.23
C SER A 13 4.88 4.98 0.55
N VAL A 14 3.93 4.06 0.56
CA VAL A 14 2.77 4.05 1.46
C VAL A 14 2.86 2.81 2.34
N TYR A 15 2.67 2.99 3.65
CA TYR A 15 2.65 1.92 4.63
C TYR A 15 1.33 1.97 5.40
N ASP A 16 0.56 0.90 5.28
CA ASP A 16 -0.70 0.75 5.99
C ASP A 16 -0.47 -0.16 7.20
N GLY A 17 -0.71 0.34 8.41
CA GLY A 17 -0.35 -0.36 9.65
C GLY A 17 -1.57 -0.94 10.35
N HIS A 18 -1.45 -2.15 10.88
CA HIS A 18 -2.52 -2.84 11.59
C HIS A 18 -2.01 -3.54 12.85
N VAL A 19 -2.91 -3.71 13.83
CA VAL A 19 -2.58 -4.22 15.18
C VAL A 19 -1.52 -3.33 15.87
N GLY A 20 -1.49 -2.05 15.52
CA GLY A 20 -0.52 -1.06 15.99
C GLY A 20 0.23 -0.39 14.84
N GLY A 21 0.89 0.75 15.12
CA GLY A 21 1.65 1.53 14.15
C GLY A 21 3.15 1.22 14.11
N GLN A 22 3.62 0.25 14.89
CA GLN A 22 5.05 0.00 15.10
C GLN A 22 5.72 -0.49 13.82
N MET A 23 5.13 -1.48 13.14
CA MET A 23 5.72 -2.02 11.91
C MET A 23 5.73 -0.99 10.78
N SER A 24 4.64 -0.26 10.55
CA SER A 24 4.59 0.82 9.55
C SER A 24 5.56 1.96 9.87
N TRP A 25 5.75 2.29 11.16
CA TRP A 25 6.77 3.24 11.60
C TRP A 25 8.20 2.74 11.34
N ILE A 26 8.48 1.46 11.60
CA ILE A 26 9.78 0.84 11.30
C ILE A 26 10.04 0.89 9.78
N LEU A 27 9.07 0.48 8.96
CA LEU A 27 9.20 0.50 7.50
C LEU A 27 9.50 1.91 6.97
N ARG A 28 8.80 2.92 7.51
CA ARG A 28 9.05 4.34 7.17
C ARG A 28 10.51 4.75 7.40
N GLN A 29 11.16 4.23 8.43
CA GLN A 29 12.55 4.58 8.76
C GLN A 29 13.58 3.73 8.03
N LYS A 30 13.28 2.45 7.76
CA LYS A 30 14.29 1.47 7.31
C LYS A 30 14.18 1.07 5.84
N LEU A 31 12.98 0.85 5.31
CA LEU A 31 12.83 0.14 4.04
C LEU A 31 13.44 0.89 2.85
N LEU A 32 13.20 2.21 2.73
CA LEU A 32 13.77 2.99 1.62
C LEU A 32 15.30 3.15 1.73
N PRO A 33 15.89 3.46 2.91
CA PRO A 33 17.34 3.41 3.09
C PRO A 33 17.96 2.05 2.74
N ASP A 34 17.37 0.96 3.21
CA ASP A 34 17.87 -0.40 2.95
C ASP A 34 17.80 -0.74 1.45
N LEU A 35 16.73 -0.34 0.77
CA LEU A 35 16.60 -0.48 -0.69
C LEU A 35 17.67 0.32 -1.43
N HIS A 36 17.87 1.59 -1.06
CA HIS A 36 18.88 2.43 -1.68
C HIS A 36 20.27 1.80 -1.55
N GLN A 37 20.63 1.36 -0.34
CA GLN A 37 21.91 0.71 -0.07
C GLN A 37 22.05 -0.62 -0.82
N ALA A 38 20.99 -1.44 -0.90
CA ALA A 38 21.03 -2.73 -1.57
C ALA A 38 21.12 -2.60 -3.10
N LEU A 39 20.52 -1.55 -3.68
CA LEU A 39 20.56 -1.29 -5.12
C LEU A 39 21.90 -0.68 -5.56
N GLU A 40 22.57 0.11 -4.73
CA GLU A 40 23.82 0.80 -5.09
C GLU A 40 24.90 -0.11 -5.72
N PRO A 41 25.23 -1.30 -5.17
CA PRO A 41 26.20 -2.22 -5.78
C PRO A 41 25.80 -2.76 -7.15
N LEU A 42 24.49 -2.89 -7.42
CA LEU A 42 23.99 -3.35 -8.72
C LEU A 42 24.23 -2.28 -9.78
N TYR A 43 23.93 -1.02 -9.44
CA TYR A 43 24.06 0.10 -10.37
C TYR A 43 25.47 0.68 -10.47
N SER A 44 26.35 0.44 -9.49
CA SER A 44 27.77 0.76 -9.63
C SER A 44 28.45 -0.07 -10.73
N LYS A 45 27.95 -1.30 -10.98
CA LYS A 45 28.45 -2.21 -12.01
C LYS A 45 27.85 -1.99 -13.39
N SER A 46 26.62 -1.50 -13.46
CA SER A 46 25.92 -1.25 -14.73
C SER A 46 25.00 -0.05 -14.61
N GLU A 47 25.04 0.87 -15.58
CA GLU A 47 24.08 1.98 -15.67
C GLU A 47 22.67 1.51 -16.03
N ARG A 48 22.54 0.28 -16.56
CA ARG A 48 21.28 -0.33 -16.99
C ARG A 48 21.25 -1.79 -16.54
N PRO A 49 21.12 -2.06 -15.24
CA PRO A 49 21.01 -3.43 -14.76
C PRO A 49 19.75 -4.10 -15.35
N PRO A 50 19.77 -5.42 -15.55
CA PRO A 50 18.58 -6.17 -15.95
C PRO A 50 17.45 -5.99 -14.93
N THR A 51 16.21 -5.84 -15.40
CA THR A 51 15.02 -5.64 -14.57
C THR A 51 14.89 -6.73 -13.49
N GLU A 52 15.15 -7.98 -13.86
CA GLU A 52 15.07 -9.14 -12.98
C GLU A 52 16.10 -9.06 -11.84
N SER A 53 17.28 -8.47 -12.09
CA SER A 53 18.27 -8.24 -11.05
C SER A 53 17.83 -7.16 -10.07
N VAL A 54 17.20 -6.09 -10.56
CA VAL A 54 16.61 -5.04 -9.72
C VAL A 54 15.49 -5.63 -8.86
N HIS A 55 14.59 -6.40 -9.47
CA HIS A 55 13.49 -7.07 -8.77
C HIS A 55 13.99 -8.03 -7.71
N ARG A 56 15.04 -8.81 -8.00
CA ARG A 56 15.64 -9.72 -7.02
C ARG A 56 16.16 -8.95 -5.81
N VAL A 57 16.91 -7.87 -6.01
CA VAL A 57 17.43 -7.05 -4.91
C VAL A 57 16.28 -6.50 -4.06
N ILE A 58 15.24 -5.96 -4.69
CA ILE A 58 14.05 -5.46 -3.96
C ILE A 58 13.41 -6.57 -3.13
N LYS A 59 13.16 -7.75 -3.71
CA LYS A 59 12.58 -8.90 -3.01
C LYS A 59 13.44 -9.35 -1.83
N GLU A 60 14.75 -9.44 -2.03
CA GLU A 60 15.71 -9.82 -0.98
C GLU A 60 15.72 -8.79 0.16
N THR A 61 15.69 -7.49 -0.14
CA THR A 61 15.63 -6.42 0.88
C THR A 61 14.34 -6.50 1.70
N PHE A 62 13.19 -6.68 1.05
CA PHE A 62 11.91 -6.81 1.74
C PHE A 62 11.91 -8.00 2.70
N LEU A 63 12.32 -9.18 2.22
CA LEU A 63 12.40 -10.40 3.03
C LEU A 63 13.42 -10.26 4.17
N ALA A 64 14.58 -9.64 3.92
CA ALA A 64 15.61 -9.48 4.94
C ALA A 64 15.16 -8.57 6.09
N LEU A 65 14.47 -7.47 5.78
CA LEU A 65 13.93 -6.56 6.80
C LEU A 65 12.81 -7.24 7.60
N ASP A 66 11.92 -7.98 6.94
CA ASP A 66 10.87 -8.72 7.62
C ASP A 66 11.43 -9.81 8.54
N ASP A 67 12.42 -10.58 8.06
CA ASP A 67 13.12 -11.59 8.85
C ASP A 67 13.85 -10.99 10.06
N GLU A 68 14.46 -9.81 9.90
CA GLU A 68 15.04 -9.04 11.01
C GLU A 68 13.99 -8.72 12.08
N MET A 69 12.83 -8.21 11.65
CA MET A 69 11.78 -7.78 12.57
C MET A 69 10.99 -8.93 13.19
N VAL A 70 10.90 -10.08 12.52
CA VAL A 70 10.04 -11.20 12.92
C VAL A 70 10.81 -12.36 13.53
N ASN A 71 11.77 -12.96 12.80
CA ASN A 71 12.42 -14.19 13.25
C ASN A 71 13.67 -13.88 14.07
N LYS A 72 14.54 -12.96 13.60
CA LYS A 72 15.77 -12.62 14.33
C LYS A 72 15.46 -11.97 15.67
N SER A 73 14.42 -11.14 15.74
CA SER A 73 13.94 -10.55 17.00
C SER A 73 13.44 -11.61 17.99
N ALA A 74 12.74 -12.64 17.51
CA ALA A 74 12.30 -13.76 18.33
C ALA A 74 13.46 -14.66 18.79
N ASN A 75 14.46 -14.87 17.93
CA ASN A 75 15.65 -15.66 18.27
C ASN A 75 16.45 -15.04 19.43
N ILE A 76 16.45 -13.71 19.58
CA ILE A 76 17.05 -13.04 20.76
C ILE A 76 16.47 -13.59 22.08
N LEU A 77 15.18 -13.96 22.09
CA LEU A 77 14.51 -14.50 23.27
C LEU A 77 14.79 -15.99 23.48
N LEU A 78 14.96 -16.75 22.39
CA LEU A 78 15.32 -18.17 22.45
C LEU A 78 16.77 -18.36 22.94
N ASP A 79 17.66 -17.48 22.51
CA ASP A 79 19.09 -17.52 22.83
C ASP A 79 19.43 -16.82 24.16
N ALA A 80 18.42 -16.23 24.82
CA ALA A 80 18.62 -15.53 26.09
C ALA A 80 18.93 -16.51 27.24
N PRO A 81 19.78 -16.10 28.21
CA PRO A 81 20.03 -16.89 29.42
C PRO A 81 18.76 -17.26 30.19
N GLU A 82 18.76 -18.37 30.92
CA GLU A 82 17.59 -18.86 31.67
C GLU A 82 17.03 -17.84 32.69
N ASP A 83 17.91 -17.02 33.27
CA ASP A 83 17.57 -15.99 34.25
C ASP A 83 17.24 -14.63 33.63
N ALA A 84 17.27 -14.52 32.30
CA ALA A 84 16.98 -13.27 31.61
C ALA A 84 15.54 -12.81 31.85
N PRO A 85 15.29 -11.48 31.92
CA PRO A 85 13.94 -10.93 32.08
C PRO A 85 13.15 -10.99 30.76
N LEU A 86 12.85 -12.20 30.27
CA LEU A 86 12.29 -12.48 28.94
C LEU A 86 11.05 -11.64 28.60
N LYS A 87 10.16 -11.39 29.56
CA LYS A 87 8.95 -10.57 29.35
C LYS A 87 9.31 -9.12 28.99
N THR A 88 10.28 -8.54 29.70
CA THR A 88 10.74 -7.17 29.46
C THR A 88 11.48 -7.06 28.14
N VAL A 89 12.32 -8.06 27.82
CA VAL A 89 13.04 -8.11 26.54
C VAL A 89 12.05 -8.28 25.39
N ALA A 90 11.07 -9.18 25.52
CA ALA A 90 10.06 -9.41 24.49
C ALA A 90 9.25 -8.15 24.17
N ALA A 91 8.86 -7.39 25.21
CA ALA A 91 8.13 -6.14 25.06
C ALA A 91 8.89 -5.09 24.22
N SER A 92 10.23 -5.14 24.17
CA SER A 92 11.03 -4.22 23.36
C SER A 92 11.35 -4.79 21.97
N VAL A 93 11.74 -6.07 21.87
CA VAL A 93 12.26 -6.63 20.61
C VAL A 93 11.16 -7.11 19.66
N LEU A 94 9.99 -7.51 20.17
CA LEU A 94 8.91 -8.08 19.35
C LEU A 94 7.90 -7.04 18.84
N MET A 95 8.08 -5.74 19.12
CA MET A 95 7.11 -4.72 18.71
C MET A 95 6.84 -4.72 17.19
N GLY A 96 7.89 -4.89 16.37
CA GLY A 96 7.76 -5.01 14.92
C GLY A 96 7.08 -6.31 14.48
N ALA A 97 7.36 -7.41 15.19
CA ALA A 97 6.75 -8.71 14.89
C ALA A 97 5.27 -8.77 15.28
N HIS A 98 4.87 -8.17 16.39
CA HIS A 98 3.47 -8.22 16.85
C HIS A 98 2.55 -7.32 16.03
N ALA A 99 3.03 -6.14 15.62
CA ALA A 99 2.32 -5.29 14.67
C ALA A 99 2.44 -5.85 13.24
N GLY A 100 1.62 -5.35 12.33
CA GLY A 100 1.72 -5.67 10.91
C GLY A 100 1.66 -4.42 10.05
N SER A 101 2.15 -4.54 8.81
CA SER A 101 1.97 -3.47 7.84
C SER A 101 1.97 -3.97 6.39
N CYS A 102 1.07 -3.42 5.57
CA CYS A 102 1.20 -3.42 4.12
C CYS A 102 2.29 -2.43 3.70
N ALA A 103 2.94 -2.69 2.57
CA ALA A 103 3.96 -1.83 2.00
C ALA A 103 3.78 -1.71 0.49
N LEU A 104 3.63 -0.48 0.01
CA LEU A 104 3.62 -0.15 -1.40
C LEU A 104 4.78 0.80 -1.66
N VAL A 105 5.75 0.37 -2.47
CA VAL A 105 6.96 1.13 -2.77
C VAL A 105 7.11 1.32 -4.28
N SER A 106 7.36 2.56 -4.69
CA SER A 106 7.70 2.92 -6.06
C SER A 106 9.16 3.34 -6.15
N PHE A 107 9.92 2.73 -7.04
CA PHE A 107 11.30 3.07 -7.37
C PHE A 107 11.37 3.52 -8.84
N TYR A 108 11.75 4.78 -9.06
CA TYR A 108 11.84 5.37 -10.39
C TYR A 108 13.28 5.62 -10.82
N GLU A 109 13.68 4.96 -11.91
CA GLU A 109 14.93 5.17 -12.63
C GLU A 109 14.77 6.31 -13.64
N ALA A 110 15.02 7.56 -13.24
CA ALA A 110 14.72 8.71 -14.11
C ALA A 110 15.45 8.69 -15.47
N SER A 111 16.70 8.21 -15.51
CA SER A 111 17.47 8.09 -16.74
C SER A 111 16.90 7.07 -17.73
N LEU A 112 16.14 6.09 -17.25
CA LEU A 112 15.50 5.05 -18.06
C LEU A 112 13.99 5.25 -18.19
N ARG A 113 13.44 6.28 -17.52
CA ARG A 113 12.00 6.50 -17.33
C ARG A 113 11.27 5.23 -16.89
N ARG A 114 11.93 4.40 -16.08
CA ARG A 114 11.39 3.10 -15.66
C ARG A 114 10.92 3.19 -14.22
N LEU A 115 9.66 2.85 -14.01
CA LEU A 115 9.01 2.82 -12.71
C LEU A 115 8.79 1.37 -12.30
N HIS A 116 9.38 0.98 -11.19
CA HIS A 116 9.13 -0.29 -10.52
C HIS A 116 8.17 -0.06 -9.36
N VAL A 117 7.06 -0.79 -9.32
CA VAL A 117 6.10 -0.73 -8.21
C VAL A 117 6.08 -2.08 -7.52
N SER A 118 6.35 -2.08 -6.22
CA SER A 118 6.44 -3.28 -5.38
C SER A 118 5.36 -3.24 -4.31
N VAL A 119 4.54 -4.29 -4.19
CA VAL A 119 3.42 -4.35 -3.24
C VAL A 119 3.50 -5.60 -2.35
N VAL A 120 3.30 -5.37 -1.05
CA VAL A 120 2.97 -6.34 -0.01
C VAL A 120 1.67 -5.86 0.65
N GLY A 121 0.56 -6.58 0.48
CA GLY A 121 -0.77 -6.20 0.96
C GLY A 121 -1.70 -5.64 -0.12
N ASP A 122 -2.58 -4.74 0.25
CA ASP A 122 -3.71 -4.23 -0.56
C ASP A 122 -3.71 -2.70 -0.75
N SER A 123 -2.63 -2.03 -0.35
CA SER A 123 -2.34 -0.70 -0.87
C SER A 123 -2.07 -0.78 -2.38
N ARG A 124 -2.50 0.24 -3.13
CA ARG A 124 -2.47 0.20 -4.61
C ARG A 124 -1.82 1.43 -5.23
N ALA A 125 -1.09 1.21 -6.32
CA ALA A 125 -0.63 2.23 -7.22
C ALA A 125 -1.30 2.12 -8.59
N ILE A 126 -1.67 3.25 -9.17
CA ILE A 126 -2.17 3.37 -10.54
C ILE A 126 -1.46 4.52 -11.25
N LEU A 127 -1.44 4.49 -12.58
CA LEU A 127 -0.93 5.55 -13.43
C LEU A 127 -2.03 6.06 -14.36
N GLY A 128 -2.20 7.37 -14.39
CA GLY A 128 -3.04 8.05 -15.38
C GLY A 128 -2.19 8.51 -16.55
N ARG A 129 -2.57 8.12 -17.77
CA ARG A 129 -1.89 8.51 -19.01
C ARG A 129 -2.84 9.26 -19.92
N ARG A 130 -2.40 10.39 -20.47
CA ARG A 130 -3.19 11.11 -21.46
C ARG A 130 -3.33 10.26 -22.73
N ARG A 131 -4.57 9.91 -23.07
CA ARG A 131 -4.91 9.18 -24.31
C ARG A 131 -5.07 10.12 -25.50
N GLY A 132 -5.68 11.29 -25.27
CA GLY A 132 -6.03 12.23 -26.33
C GLY A 132 -7.06 13.26 -25.86
N GLU A 133 -7.86 13.76 -26.79
CA GLU A 133 -8.98 14.67 -26.51
C GLU A 133 -10.30 14.08 -27.04
N SER A 134 -11.38 14.35 -26.32
CA SER A 134 -12.75 14.08 -26.75
C SER A 134 -13.19 15.03 -27.87
N ALA A 135 -14.36 14.77 -28.47
CA ALA A 135 -14.93 15.63 -29.50
C ALA A 135 -15.22 17.07 -29.02
N ASP A 136 -15.46 17.26 -27.72
CA ASP A 136 -15.62 18.57 -27.06
C ASP A 136 -14.29 19.19 -26.57
N GLY A 137 -13.14 18.61 -26.94
CA GLY A 137 -11.81 19.14 -26.64
C GLY A 137 -11.34 18.93 -25.20
N LYS A 138 -11.99 18.03 -24.44
CA LYS A 138 -11.55 17.65 -23.09
C LYS A 138 -10.50 16.56 -23.18
N THR A 139 -9.45 16.67 -22.39
CA THR A 139 -8.44 15.60 -22.30
C THR A 139 -9.09 14.33 -21.76
N ILE A 140 -8.78 13.16 -22.32
CA ILE A 140 -9.18 11.85 -21.80
C ILE A 140 -7.94 11.12 -21.29
N TYR A 141 -8.07 10.46 -20.14
CA TYR A 141 -7.02 9.65 -19.54
C TYR A 141 -7.35 8.15 -19.58
N ASP A 142 -6.33 7.34 -19.81
CA ASP A 142 -6.35 5.89 -19.59
C ASP A 142 -5.82 5.57 -18.18
N VAL A 143 -6.35 4.51 -17.58
CA VAL A 143 -5.96 3.98 -16.28
C VAL A 143 -5.03 2.78 -16.48
N HIS A 144 -3.84 2.85 -15.90
CA HIS A 144 -2.89 1.75 -15.84
C HIS A 144 -2.69 1.29 -14.40
N VAL A 145 -3.22 0.13 -14.03
CA VAL A 145 -3.01 -0.44 -12.69
C VAL A 145 -1.57 -0.93 -12.57
N LEU A 146 -0.84 -0.44 -11.56
CA LEU A 146 0.59 -0.75 -11.37
C LEU A 146 0.86 -1.76 -10.26
N SER A 147 -0.14 -2.14 -9.49
CA SER A 147 -0.03 -3.17 -8.44
C SER A 147 -1.32 -3.97 -8.36
N VAL A 148 -1.21 -5.24 -7.96
CA VAL A 148 -2.37 -6.12 -7.79
C VAL A 148 -2.55 -6.39 -6.30
N ASP A 149 -3.71 -6.02 -5.76
CA ASP A 149 -4.01 -6.22 -4.34
C ASP A 149 -3.88 -7.69 -3.94
N GLN A 150 -3.26 -7.94 -2.80
CA GLN A 150 -3.01 -9.29 -2.28
C GLN A 150 -4.05 -9.62 -1.22
N THR A 151 -5.26 -9.93 -1.67
CA THR A 151 -6.43 -10.27 -0.84
C THR A 151 -7.05 -11.59 -1.26
N GLY A 152 -8.05 -12.10 -0.52
CA GLY A 152 -8.80 -13.29 -0.92
C GLY A 152 -9.72 -13.11 -2.13
N LYS A 153 -9.77 -11.91 -2.74
CA LYS A 153 -10.42 -11.68 -4.04
C LYS A 153 -9.47 -11.90 -5.22
N ASN A 154 -8.17 -12.02 -4.96
CA ASN A 154 -7.16 -12.27 -5.98
C ASN A 154 -7.00 -13.78 -6.17
N GLU A 155 -7.49 -14.30 -7.29
CA GLU A 155 -7.46 -15.74 -7.60
C GLU A 155 -6.05 -16.33 -7.60
N ALA A 156 -5.03 -15.54 -7.98
CA ALA A 156 -3.64 -15.98 -7.94
C ALA A 156 -3.13 -16.16 -6.50
N GLU A 157 -3.50 -15.27 -5.57
CA GLU A 157 -3.16 -15.43 -4.15
C GLU A 157 -3.93 -16.59 -3.53
N VAL A 158 -5.21 -16.76 -3.88
CA VAL A 158 -6.00 -17.92 -3.44
C VAL A 158 -5.37 -19.22 -3.91
N ALA A 159 -4.97 -19.31 -5.18
CA ALA A 159 -4.31 -20.48 -5.74
C ALA A 159 -2.96 -20.75 -5.07
N ARG A 160 -2.13 -19.71 -4.86
CA ARG A 160 -0.84 -19.81 -4.17
C ARG A 160 -1.02 -20.37 -2.75
N LEU A 161 -1.88 -19.75 -1.95
CA LEU A 161 -2.11 -20.14 -0.55
C LEU A 161 -2.74 -21.53 -0.43
N THR A 162 -3.65 -21.89 -1.34
CA THR A 162 -4.23 -23.25 -1.37
C THR A 162 -3.19 -24.32 -1.68
N ALA A 163 -2.22 -24.00 -2.55
CA ALA A 163 -1.11 -24.90 -2.88
C ALA A 163 -0.07 -25.01 -1.74
N GLU A 164 0.19 -23.92 -1.02
CA GLU A 164 1.10 -23.88 0.13
C GLU A 164 0.53 -24.60 1.36
N HIS A 165 -0.79 -24.58 1.55
CA HIS A 165 -1.48 -25.18 2.71
C HIS A 165 -2.57 -26.17 2.28
N PRO A 166 -2.20 -27.33 1.69
CA PRO A 166 -3.15 -28.28 1.14
C PRO A 166 -4.06 -28.88 2.23
N GLY A 167 -5.37 -28.85 1.99
CA GLY A 167 -6.38 -29.43 2.87
C GLY A 167 -6.92 -28.51 3.97
N GLU A 168 -6.47 -27.26 4.03
CA GLU A 168 -6.92 -26.27 5.02
C GLU A 168 -8.05 -25.38 4.50
N ALA A 169 -8.97 -24.99 5.39
CA ALA A 169 -10.00 -24.01 5.12
C ALA A 169 -9.46 -22.59 5.35
N LEU A 170 -8.79 -22.04 4.33
CA LEU A 170 -8.04 -20.78 4.43
C LEU A 170 -8.92 -19.53 4.31
N PHE A 171 -9.99 -19.58 3.50
CA PHE A 171 -10.84 -18.44 3.20
C PHE A 171 -12.26 -18.68 3.68
N ASN A 172 -12.91 -17.64 4.19
CA ASN A 172 -14.35 -17.66 4.45
C ASN A 172 -15.16 -17.16 3.24
N ASP A 173 -16.49 -17.26 3.33
CA ASP A 173 -17.43 -16.84 2.27
C ASP A 173 -17.33 -15.35 1.89
N ARG A 174 -16.67 -14.53 2.70
CA ARG A 174 -16.43 -13.09 2.45
C ARG A 174 -15.04 -12.81 1.87
N GLY A 175 -14.28 -13.84 1.52
CA GLY A 175 -12.92 -13.72 1.00
C GLY A 175 -11.88 -13.28 2.04
N ARG A 176 -12.17 -13.41 3.34
CA ARG A 176 -11.17 -13.14 4.39
C ARG A 176 -10.29 -14.36 4.58
N PHE A 177 -8.98 -14.16 4.52
CA PHE A 177 -7.96 -15.19 4.69
C PHE A 177 -7.61 -15.37 6.17
N LEU A 178 -8.05 -16.47 6.79
CA LEU A 178 -7.84 -16.76 8.22
C LEU A 178 -8.27 -15.62 9.17
N GLY A 179 -9.25 -14.83 8.74
CA GLY A 179 -9.78 -13.64 9.42
C GLY A 179 -9.23 -12.30 8.93
N TRP A 180 -8.25 -12.29 8.03
CA TRP A 180 -7.59 -11.08 7.51
C TRP A 180 -8.15 -10.63 6.16
N GLY A 181 -8.06 -9.34 5.86
CA GLY A 181 -8.35 -8.79 4.52
C GLY A 181 -7.23 -9.05 3.51
N ILE A 182 -6.00 -9.13 4.02
CA ILE A 182 -4.77 -9.30 3.27
C ILE A 182 -4.23 -10.72 3.35
N THR A 183 -3.39 -11.06 2.40
CA THR A 183 -2.70 -12.36 2.27
C THR A 183 -1.18 -12.26 2.42
N ARG A 184 -0.64 -11.04 2.39
CA ARG A 184 0.78 -10.73 2.58
C ARG A 184 0.92 -9.50 3.47
N ALA A 185 1.95 -9.48 4.32
CA ALA A 185 2.24 -8.36 5.23
C ALA A 185 3.68 -8.45 5.74
N PHE A 186 4.26 -7.29 6.08
CA PHE A 186 5.38 -7.23 7.01
C PHE A 186 4.91 -7.45 8.45
N GLY A 187 5.80 -7.95 9.32
CA GLY A 187 5.47 -8.21 10.72
C GLY A 187 4.51 -9.39 10.85
N ASN A 188 3.47 -9.27 11.68
CA ASN A 188 2.48 -10.31 11.96
C ASN A 188 3.13 -11.67 12.25
N GLY A 189 4.08 -11.71 13.19
CA GLY A 189 4.85 -12.90 13.55
C GLY A 189 3.98 -14.11 13.86
N VAL A 190 2.79 -13.93 14.46
CA VAL A 190 1.84 -15.04 14.71
C VAL A 190 1.41 -15.78 13.44
N MET A 191 1.45 -15.11 12.28
CA MET A 191 1.14 -15.71 10.97
C MET A 191 2.37 -16.36 10.32
N LYS A 192 3.56 -16.26 10.93
CA LYS A 192 4.85 -16.68 10.35
C LYS A 192 5.61 -17.69 11.22
N TRP A 193 5.55 -17.52 12.54
CA TRP A 193 6.27 -18.35 13.51
C TRP A 193 5.73 -19.77 13.56
N SER A 194 6.63 -20.72 13.84
CA SER A 194 6.25 -22.10 14.12
C SER A 194 5.37 -22.19 15.38
N LYS A 195 4.64 -23.27 15.52
CA LYS A 195 3.76 -23.48 16.67
C LYS A 195 4.55 -23.52 17.98
N GLU A 196 5.72 -24.15 17.97
CA GLU A 196 6.61 -24.25 19.13
C GLU A 196 7.09 -22.88 19.59
N LEU A 197 7.46 -22.01 18.64
CA LEU A 197 7.84 -20.64 18.97
C LEU A 197 6.66 -19.85 19.52
N GLN A 198 5.46 -19.99 18.95
CA GLN A 198 4.26 -19.33 19.49
C GLN A 198 3.95 -19.80 20.92
N GLU A 199 4.07 -21.09 21.19
CA GLU A 199 3.87 -21.66 22.54
C GLU A 199 4.93 -21.15 23.54
N PHE A 200 6.21 -21.10 23.14
CA PHE A 200 7.28 -20.51 23.95
C PHE A 200 6.98 -19.04 24.27
N LEU A 201 6.62 -18.24 23.26
CA LEU A 201 6.33 -16.82 23.43
C LEU A 201 5.12 -16.60 24.33
N GLN A 202 4.07 -17.41 24.19
CA GLN A 202 2.91 -17.37 25.07
C GLN A 202 3.29 -17.64 26.53
N GLU A 203 4.07 -18.70 26.78
CA GLU A 203 4.41 -19.12 28.15
C GLU A 203 5.39 -18.15 28.82
N LYS A 204 6.41 -17.69 28.09
CA LYS A 204 7.55 -16.98 28.68
C LYS A 204 7.55 -15.47 28.42
N CYS A 205 6.93 -15.01 27.33
CA CYS A 205 7.18 -13.68 26.74
C CYS A 205 5.92 -12.82 26.56
N LEU A 206 4.79 -13.14 27.21
CA LEU A 206 3.51 -12.43 27.05
C LEU A 206 2.94 -12.49 25.63
N GLY A 207 3.30 -13.52 24.86
CA GLY A 207 2.76 -13.74 23.52
C GLY A 207 1.29 -14.16 23.52
N ASP A 208 0.63 -13.95 22.38
CA ASP A 208 -0.74 -14.40 22.17
C ASP A 208 -0.86 -15.92 22.19
N LYS A 209 -2.06 -16.40 22.54
CA LYS A 209 -2.36 -17.82 22.45
C LYS A 209 -2.31 -18.30 20.99
N PRO A 210 -1.57 -19.38 20.67
CA PRO A 210 -1.56 -19.96 19.33
C PRO A 210 -2.98 -20.29 18.86
N ARG A 211 -3.31 -19.88 17.64
CA ARG A 211 -4.63 -20.11 17.05
C ARG A 211 -4.69 -21.55 16.53
N ALA A 212 -5.71 -22.30 16.93
CA ALA A 212 -5.91 -23.68 16.48
C ALA A 212 -6.10 -23.83 14.95
N THR A 213 -6.44 -22.74 14.26
CA THR A 213 -6.61 -22.69 12.81
C THR A 213 -5.31 -22.52 12.03
N LEU A 214 -4.19 -22.22 12.71
CA LEU A 214 -2.87 -22.04 12.09
C LEU A 214 -2.08 -23.36 12.19
N LEU A 215 -2.37 -24.28 11.27
CA LEU A 215 -1.82 -25.63 11.23
C LEU A 215 -0.42 -25.71 10.61
N THR A 216 -0.16 -24.97 9.53
CA THR A 216 1.09 -25.06 8.73
C THR A 216 1.70 -23.67 8.46
N PRO A 217 2.07 -22.86 9.48
CA PRO A 217 2.78 -21.61 9.25
C PRO A 217 4.11 -21.84 8.50
N PRO A 218 4.60 -20.87 7.71
CA PRO A 218 4.12 -19.49 7.58
C PRO A 218 2.96 -19.31 6.59
N TYR A 219 1.99 -18.47 6.95
CA TYR A 219 0.83 -18.09 6.13
C TYR A 219 0.97 -16.71 5.47
N PHE A 220 1.74 -15.81 6.08
CA PHE A 220 2.08 -14.51 5.51
C PHE A 220 3.52 -14.49 5.03
N THR A 221 3.76 -13.69 4.00
CA THR A 221 5.10 -13.36 3.51
C THR A 221 5.20 -11.86 3.27
N ALA A 222 6.40 -11.30 3.43
CA ALA A 222 6.73 -9.94 2.99
C ALA A 222 7.35 -9.93 1.58
N LEU A 223 7.27 -11.03 0.82
CA LEU A 223 7.72 -11.08 -0.58
C LEU A 223 6.82 -10.19 -1.45
N PRO A 224 7.35 -9.12 -2.08
CA PRO A 224 6.54 -8.25 -2.91
C PRO A 224 6.25 -8.85 -4.29
N GLU A 225 5.07 -8.54 -4.83
CA GLU A 225 4.85 -8.56 -6.29
C GLU A 225 5.35 -7.26 -6.89
N ILE A 226 6.06 -7.35 -8.03
CA ILE A 226 6.72 -6.20 -8.64
C ILE A 226 6.28 -6.05 -10.11
N THR A 227 5.80 -4.88 -10.48
CA THR A 227 5.55 -4.52 -11.89
C THR A 227 6.60 -3.52 -12.37
N THR A 228 6.69 -3.35 -13.68
CA THR A 228 7.62 -2.41 -14.30
C THR A 228 6.97 -1.72 -15.48
N THR A 229 6.93 -0.39 -15.45
CA THR A 229 6.28 0.43 -16.46
C THR A 229 7.22 1.51 -16.96
N VAL A 230 7.24 1.74 -18.28
CA VAL A 230 7.93 2.90 -18.86
C VAL A 230 7.00 4.09 -18.80
N VAL A 231 7.45 5.15 -18.12
CA VAL A 231 6.72 6.38 -17.87
C VAL A 231 6.94 7.37 -19.02
N GLN A 232 5.88 8.06 -19.43
CA GLN A 232 5.87 9.05 -20.50
C GLN A 232 5.74 10.47 -19.92
N PRO A 233 6.20 11.51 -20.63
CA PRO A 233 5.94 12.90 -20.25
C PRO A 233 4.45 13.16 -20.09
N GLY A 234 4.04 13.75 -18.96
CA GLY A 234 2.64 14.03 -18.63
C GLY A 234 1.89 12.88 -17.97
N ASP A 235 2.50 11.72 -17.77
CA ASP A 235 1.95 10.68 -16.89
C ASP A 235 1.93 11.17 -15.44
N PHE A 236 0.98 10.65 -14.66
CA PHE A 236 1.01 10.77 -13.21
C PHE A 236 0.73 9.43 -12.55
N MET A 237 1.31 9.20 -11.37
CA MET A 237 1.05 8.04 -10.53
C MET A 237 0.31 8.47 -9.28
N VAL A 238 -0.69 7.69 -8.88
CA VAL A 238 -1.34 7.79 -7.56
C VAL A 238 -1.03 6.52 -6.78
N MET A 239 -0.50 6.66 -5.58
CA MET A 239 -0.28 5.59 -4.62
C MET A 239 -1.15 5.86 -3.39
N ALA A 240 -1.89 4.88 -2.91
CA ALA A 240 -2.68 5.05 -1.69
C ALA A 240 -2.92 3.75 -0.92
N SER A 241 -3.26 3.90 0.36
CA SER A 241 -3.78 2.81 1.21
C SER A 241 -5.19 2.41 0.80
N ASP A 242 -5.68 1.27 1.30
CA ASP A 242 -7.01 0.75 1.00
C ASP A 242 -8.12 1.73 1.39
N GLY A 243 -7.91 2.58 2.41
CA GLY A 243 -8.84 3.64 2.81
C GLY A 243 -9.28 4.56 1.68
N LEU A 244 -8.43 4.79 0.66
CA LEU A 244 -8.85 5.51 -0.57
C LEU A 244 -9.64 4.58 -1.51
N TRP A 245 -9.09 3.40 -1.78
CA TRP A 245 -9.60 2.45 -2.79
C TRP A 245 -10.91 1.79 -2.42
N ASP A 246 -11.22 1.72 -1.12
CA ASP A 246 -12.51 1.31 -0.58
C ASP A 246 -13.61 2.34 -0.87
N CYS A 247 -13.25 3.60 -1.16
CA CYS A 247 -14.20 4.68 -1.38
C CYS A 247 -14.29 5.11 -2.85
N LEU A 248 -13.17 5.06 -3.58
CA LEU A 248 -13.05 5.51 -4.97
C LEU A 248 -12.53 4.40 -5.90
N THR A 249 -13.12 4.31 -7.09
CA THR A 249 -12.63 3.45 -8.18
C THR A 249 -11.34 4.01 -8.79
N ASN A 250 -10.57 3.17 -9.48
CA ASN A 250 -9.35 3.61 -10.17
C ASN A 250 -9.66 4.71 -11.20
N GLU A 251 -10.77 4.54 -11.93
CA GLU A 251 -11.24 5.49 -12.93
C GLU A 251 -11.60 6.82 -12.27
N GLU A 252 -12.33 6.80 -11.15
CA GLU A 252 -12.67 8.04 -10.44
C GLU A 252 -11.42 8.79 -9.97
N VAL A 253 -10.42 8.10 -9.44
CA VAL A 253 -9.16 8.71 -9.00
C VAL A 253 -8.42 9.36 -10.18
N VAL A 254 -8.24 8.64 -11.30
CA VAL A 254 -7.59 9.20 -12.50
C VAL A 254 -8.41 10.34 -13.10
N GLY A 255 -9.74 10.22 -13.12
CA GLY A 255 -10.66 11.25 -13.58
C GLY A 255 -10.56 12.53 -12.76
N VAL A 256 -10.52 12.42 -11.43
CA VAL A 256 -10.39 13.59 -10.53
C VAL A 256 -9.06 14.29 -10.76
N VAL A 257 -7.94 13.55 -10.85
CA VAL A 257 -6.63 14.14 -11.14
C VAL A 257 -6.62 14.78 -12.53
N GLY A 258 -7.20 14.14 -13.53
CA GLY A 258 -7.30 14.67 -14.89
C GLY A 258 -8.14 15.94 -14.99
N ALA A 259 -9.28 15.99 -14.30
CA ALA A 259 -10.14 17.17 -14.21
C ALA A 259 -9.44 18.30 -13.48
N TRP A 260 -8.74 17.99 -12.39
CA TRP A 260 -7.91 18.93 -11.66
C TRP A 260 -6.80 19.50 -12.57
N LEU A 261 -6.06 18.68 -13.32
CA LEU A 261 -5.03 19.13 -14.26
C LEU A 261 -5.58 20.03 -15.38
N GLY A 262 -6.77 19.71 -15.89
CA GLY A 262 -7.40 20.43 -17.00
C GLY A 262 -8.16 21.71 -16.62
N ARG A 263 -8.23 22.05 -15.33
CA ARG A 263 -9.04 23.15 -14.81
C ARG A 263 -8.64 24.50 -15.36
N LYS A 264 -9.64 25.33 -15.66
CA LYS A 264 -9.49 26.75 -16.03
C LYS A 264 -10.09 27.64 -14.95
N LYS A 265 -9.65 28.90 -14.92
CA LYS A 265 -10.17 29.90 -13.99
C LYS A 265 -11.67 30.11 -14.27
N GLY A 266 -12.51 29.85 -13.28
CA GLY A 266 -13.97 29.99 -13.38
C GLY A 266 -14.71 28.67 -13.59
N ASP A 267 -14.01 27.54 -13.78
CA ASP A 267 -14.64 26.22 -13.85
C ASP A 267 -15.34 25.88 -12.52
N ALA A 268 -16.42 25.09 -12.62
CA ALA A 268 -17.17 24.64 -11.46
C ALA A 268 -16.27 23.83 -10.52
N PRO A 269 -16.34 24.06 -9.19
CA PRO A 269 -15.48 23.36 -8.24
C PRO A 269 -15.88 21.90 -8.02
N VAL A 270 -17.09 21.53 -8.43
CA VAL A 270 -17.70 20.22 -8.27
C VAL A 270 -18.22 19.76 -9.63
N ILE A 271 -18.00 18.48 -9.95
CA ILE A 271 -18.51 17.84 -11.16
C ILE A 271 -19.18 16.51 -10.84
N GLU A 272 -20.03 16.03 -11.75
CA GLU A 272 -20.67 14.73 -11.61
C GLU A 272 -19.72 13.62 -12.03
N ARG A 273 -19.96 12.38 -11.53
CA ARG A 273 -19.17 11.20 -11.89
C ARG A 273 -19.00 11.05 -13.40
N VAL A 274 -20.08 11.26 -14.16
CA VAL A 274 -20.13 11.12 -15.62
C VAL A 274 -19.32 12.17 -16.38
N ASP A 275 -18.96 13.28 -15.73
CA ASP A 275 -18.18 14.36 -16.34
C ASP A 275 -16.67 14.15 -16.17
N LEU A 276 -16.25 13.08 -15.48
CA LEU A 276 -14.85 12.76 -15.29
C LEU A 276 -14.18 12.40 -16.64
N PRO A 277 -12.95 12.89 -16.90
CA PRO A 277 -12.22 12.69 -18.16
C PRO A 277 -11.62 11.28 -18.32
N VAL A 278 -12.42 10.25 -18.10
CA VAL A 278 -12.01 8.84 -18.06
C VAL A 278 -13.18 7.96 -18.51
N VAL A 279 -12.86 6.76 -19.00
CA VAL A 279 -13.90 5.74 -19.23
C VAL A 279 -14.25 5.11 -17.89
N LEU A 280 -15.48 5.30 -17.43
CA LEU A 280 -15.95 4.79 -16.14
C LEU A 280 -16.27 3.30 -16.16
N THR A 281 -16.06 2.66 -15.03
CA THR A 281 -16.48 1.29 -14.72
C THR A 281 -17.66 1.29 -13.72
N ASP A 282 -18.19 0.12 -13.40
CA ASP A 282 -19.18 -0.04 -12.34
C ASP A 282 -18.61 0.38 -10.98
N ASP A 283 -19.41 1.12 -10.21
CA ASP A 283 -19.03 1.54 -8.87
C ASP A 283 -19.27 0.40 -7.85
N LYS A 284 -18.17 -0.25 -7.44
CA LYS A 284 -18.18 -1.32 -6.43
C LYS A 284 -17.57 -0.89 -5.09
N THR A 285 -17.45 0.41 -4.86
CA THR A 285 -16.84 0.93 -3.62
C THR A 285 -17.84 0.88 -2.47
N HIS A 286 -17.37 1.16 -1.24
CA HIS A 286 -18.18 1.25 -0.04
C HIS A 286 -18.97 2.56 0.06
N TYR A 287 -18.76 3.51 -0.86
CA TYR A 287 -19.42 4.81 -0.86
C TYR A 287 -20.97 4.75 -0.77
N PRO A 288 -21.67 3.79 -1.43
CA PRO A 288 -23.12 3.65 -1.31
C PRO A 288 -23.60 3.43 0.14
N HIS A 289 -22.73 2.97 1.05
CA HIS A 289 -23.04 2.81 2.47
C HIS A 289 -23.50 4.12 3.13
N TRP A 290 -23.01 5.27 2.66
CA TRP A 290 -23.41 6.57 3.20
C TRP A 290 -24.74 7.09 2.63
N ASN A 291 -25.31 6.42 1.63
CA ASN A 291 -26.55 6.82 0.96
C ASN A 291 -26.50 8.26 0.41
N VAL A 292 -25.33 8.66 -0.12
CA VAL A 292 -25.09 9.96 -0.75
C VAL A 292 -24.67 9.75 -2.21
N LYS A 293 -25.14 10.64 -3.09
CA LYS A 293 -24.73 10.66 -4.49
C LYS A 293 -23.28 11.14 -4.60
N LYS A 294 -22.40 10.38 -5.26
CA LYS A 294 -21.02 10.80 -5.55
C LYS A 294 -21.02 12.07 -6.41
N GLN A 295 -20.51 13.15 -5.85
CA GLN A 295 -20.18 14.39 -6.54
C GLN A 295 -18.74 14.76 -6.19
N PHE A 296 -17.94 15.06 -7.22
CA PHE A 296 -16.50 15.15 -7.09
C PHE A 296 -16.05 16.59 -7.00
N VAL A 297 -15.37 16.94 -5.91
CA VAL A 297 -14.61 18.18 -5.82
C VAL A 297 -13.39 18.03 -6.72
N VAL A 298 -13.20 18.95 -7.66
CA VAL A 298 -12.03 18.98 -8.58
C VAL A 298 -11.27 20.30 -8.50
N ASN A 299 -11.81 21.25 -7.74
CA ASN A 299 -11.14 22.49 -7.40
C ASN A 299 -11.61 22.95 -6.01
N SER A 300 -10.67 23.24 -5.11
CA SER A 300 -10.97 23.79 -3.79
C SER A 300 -10.66 25.29 -3.78
N ASN A 301 -11.68 26.11 -3.50
CA ASN A 301 -11.48 27.51 -3.09
C ASN A 301 -11.28 27.65 -1.57
N VAL A 302 -11.21 26.52 -0.84
CA VAL A 302 -11.06 26.49 0.62
C VAL A 302 -9.57 26.36 0.95
N VAL A 303 -9.03 27.46 1.51
CA VAL A 303 -7.79 27.66 2.29
C VAL A 303 -6.63 26.66 2.08
N ASP A 304 -5.52 27.19 1.54
CA ASP A 304 -4.13 26.73 1.67
C ASP A 304 -3.67 25.40 1.05
N GLY A 305 -4.22 25.04 -0.10
CA GLY A 305 -3.52 24.12 -1.01
C GLY A 305 -4.46 23.57 -2.05
N ASN A 306 -4.28 24.01 -3.30
CA ASN A 306 -4.89 23.32 -4.44
C ASN A 306 -4.11 22.02 -4.73
N ASP A 307 -3.94 21.17 -3.70
CA ASP A 307 -3.23 19.90 -3.73
C ASP A 307 -4.21 18.79 -4.10
N VAL A 308 -3.89 18.07 -5.17
CA VAL A 308 -4.74 17.00 -5.67
C VAL A 308 -4.81 15.81 -4.70
N ALA A 309 -3.77 15.57 -3.89
CA ALA A 309 -3.80 14.49 -2.90
C ALA A 309 -4.87 14.77 -1.83
N HIS A 310 -4.97 16.03 -1.37
CA HIS A 310 -6.03 16.47 -0.47
C HIS A 310 -7.41 16.36 -1.11
N ILE A 311 -7.55 16.73 -2.39
CA ILE A 311 -8.81 16.61 -3.13
C ILE A 311 -9.25 15.14 -3.26
N LEU A 312 -8.33 14.23 -3.54
CA LEU A 312 -8.63 12.80 -3.56
C LEU A 312 -9.11 12.29 -2.20
N ALA A 313 -8.44 12.69 -1.12
CA ALA A 313 -8.85 12.32 0.23
C ALA A 313 -10.23 12.88 0.60
N LEU A 314 -10.50 14.13 0.23
CA LEU A 314 -11.81 14.76 0.43
C LEU A 314 -12.92 14.00 -0.33
N ASN A 315 -12.66 13.63 -1.59
CA ASN A 315 -13.60 12.85 -2.39
C ASN A 315 -13.86 11.46 -1.83
N ALA A 316 -12.83 10.83 -1.28
CA ALA A 316 -12.96 9.57 -0.58
C ALA A 316 -13.65 9.69 0.80
N LEU A 317 -13.92 10.91 1.30
CA LEU A 317 -14.60 11.19 2.56
C LEU A 317 -15.94 11.92 2.37
N GLY A 318 -16.61 11.72 1.22
CA GLY A 318 -17.93 12.31 0.96
C GLY A 318 -17.94 13.43 -0.08
N GLY A 319 -16.77 13.84 -0.58
CA GLY A 319 -16.64 14.74 -1.73
C GLY A 319 -17.33 16.07 -1.53
N ALA A 320 -18.33 16.38 -2.38
CA ALA A 320 -19.03 17.65 -2.34
C ALA A 320 -19.99 17.81 -1.14
N ASP A 321 -20.34 16.72 -0.45
CA ASP A 321 -21.22 16.76 0.72
C ASP A 321 -20.43 17.17 1.97
N LYS A 322 -20.49 18.46 2.30
CA LYS A 322 -19.74 19.03 3.43
C LYS A 322 -20.20 18.52 4.79
N ASP A 323 -21.47 18.16 4.93
CA ASP A 323 -22.01 17.64 6.20
C ASP A 323 -21.48 16.21 6.42
N LEU A 324 -21.52 15.38 5.38
CA LEU A 324 -20.94 14.03 5.43
C LEU A 324 -19.43 14.07 5.67
N VAL A 325 -18.69 14.94 4.98
CA VAL A 325 -17.24 15.12 5.21
C VAL A 325 -16.98 15.51 6.66
N GLY A 326 -17.69 16.52 7.19
CA GLY A 326 -17.55 16.97 8.56
C GLY A 326 -17.88 15.87 9.58
N GLY A 327 -18.93 15.11 9.32
CA GLY A 327 -19.33 13.95 10.13
C GLY A 327 -18.28 12.84 10.11
N LEU A 328 -17.80 12.44 8.93
CA LEU A 328 -16.77 11.42 8.79
C LEU A 328 -15.49 11.85 9.50
N VAL A 329 -14.92 13.02 9.19
CA VAL A 329 -13.68 13.51 9.83
C VAL A 329 -13.83 13.67 11.34
N GLY A 330 -15.01 14.08 11.82
CA GLY A 330 -15.29 14.30 13.24
C GLY A 330 -15.44 13.03 14.10
N LEU A 331 -15.64 11.85 13.49
CA LEU A 331 -15.74 10.59 14.24
C LEU A 331 -14.38 10.20 14.84
N LEU A 332 -14.37 9.81 16.12
CA LEU A 332 -13.17 9.33 16.82
C LEU A 332 -13.09 7.80 16.88
N PRO A 333 -11.89 7.22 17.06
CA PRO A 333 -11.73 5.79 17.35
C PRO A 333 -12.46 5.37 18.64
N PRO A 334 -13.02 4.14 18.72
CA PRO A 334 -13.00 3.10 17.69
C PRO A 334 -14.12 3.23 16.65
N ARG A 335 -15.10 4.13 16.86
CA ARG A 335 -16.28 4.27 15.99
C ARG A 335 -15.92 4.65 14.54
N ALA A 336 -14.89 5.48 14.37
CA ALA A 336 -14.39 5.91 13.06
C ALA A 336 -14.19 4.74 12.07
N ARG A 337 -13.64 3.61 12.55
CA ARG A 337 -13.33 2.42 11.75
C ARG A 337 -14.54 1.69 11.15
N GLN A 338 -15.75 2.01 11.60
CA GLN A 338 -16.98 1.49 10.97
C GLN A 338 -17.35 2.24 9.69
N PHE A 339 -16.83 3.45 9.51
CA PHE A 339 -17.27 4.36 8.44
C PHE A 339 -16.14 4.77 7.50
N ARG A 340 -14.88 4.72 7.94
CA ARG A 340 -13.70 4.97 7.10
C ARG A 340 -12.48 4.25 7.66
N ASP A 341 -11.48 4.04 6.81
CA ASP A 341 -10.13 3.66 7.21
C ASP A 341 -9.19 4.87 7.28
N ASP A 342 -8.00 4.66 7.83
CA ASP A 342 -6.87 5.58 7.71
C ASP A 342 -6.47 5.70 6.23
N MET A 343 -6.11 6.91 5.83
CA MET A 343 -5.89 7.21 4.41
C MET A 343 -4.55 7.90 4.21
N SER A 344 -3.74 7.32 3.35
CA SER A 344 -2.51 7.91 2.85
C SER A 344 -2.59 7.99 1.33
N VAL A 345 -2.30 9.15 0.75
CA VAL A 345 -2.33 9.38 -0.70
C VAL A 345 -1.07 10.12 -1.12
N ILE A 346 -0.40 9.62 -2.15
CA ILE A 346 0.73 10.27 -2.81
C ILE A 346 0.39 10.40 -4.29
N VAL A 347 0.54 11.61 -4.84
CA VAL A 347 0.42 11.85 -6.28
C VAL A 347 1.75 12.36 -6.82
N VAL A 348 2.27 11.69 -7.85
CA VAL A 348 3.54 12.00 -8.50
C VAL A 348 3.29 12.35 -9.94
N PHE A 349 3.78 13.50 -10.40
CA PHE A 349 3.70 13.93 -11.79
C PHE A 349 5.06 13.73 -12.47
N PHE A 350 5.06 13.19 -13.69
CA PHE A 350 6.27 12.93 -14.45
C PHE A 350 6.34 13.85 -15.67
N GLU A 351 7.44 14.59 -15.81
CA GLU A 351 7.69 15.50 -16.93
C GLU A 351 8.54 14.89 -18.06
#